data_AF-A0A1U8JWD6-F1
#
_entry.id   AF-A0A1U8JWD6-F1
#
_cell.length_a   1.000
_cell.length_b   1.000
_cell.length_c   1.000
_cell.angle_alpha   90.00
_cell.angle_beta   90.00
_cell.angle_gamma   90.00
#
_symmetry.space_group_name_H-M   'P 1'
#
loop_
_entity.id
_entity.type
_entity.pdbx_description
1 polymer ?
#
loop_
_entity_poly.entity_id
_entity_poly.type
_entity_poly.pdbx_seq_one_letter_code
_entity_poly.pdbx_strand_id
1 'polypeptide(L)'
;MPLEQEIGDVEGIHKLKEVISDLHYRNPMDVEQILNYPRENKSLMESPMDEEIIQGVMDVPANDEQNLDDSGVLPHVSPKEAFLAVDTLKNYLIQHEKNIPDLVYSLLKVKDEIVFDLHAKKK
;
A
#
# COMPACT_ATOMS: atom_id res chain seq x y z
N MET A 1 20.55 23.23 -21.19
CA MET A 1 20.48 23.06 -19.73
C MET A 1 20.49 21.57 -19.46
N PRO A 2 21.36 21.05 -18.57
CA PRO A 2 21.28 19.66 -18.17
C PRO A 2 20.03 19.50 -17.30
N LEU A 3 19.22 18.48 -17.61
CA LEU A 3 18.12 18.04 -16.76
C LEU A 3 18.77 17.44 -15.50
N GLU A 4 18.78 18.21 -14.42
CA GLU A 4 18.98 17.65 -13.09
C GLU A 4 17.77 16.76 -12.83
N GLN A 5 17.92 15.50 -13.21
CA GLN A 5 17.03 14.43 -12.81
C GLN A 5 17.00 14.50 -11.29
N GLU A 6 15.88 14.97 -10.74
CA GLU A 6 15.65 15.01 -9.31
C GLU A 6 15.82 13.58 -8.82
N ILE A 7 17.01 13.31 -8.28
CA ILE A 7 17.36 12.03 -7.70
C ILE A 7 16.47 11.95 -6.46
N GLY A 8 15.27 11.39 -6.65
CA GLY A 8 14.32 11.14 -5.58
C GLY A 8 15.05 10.51 -4.41
N ASP A 9 14.83 11.06 -3.23
CA ASP A 9 15.52 10.77 -1.97
C ASP A 9 15.93 9.28 -1.86
N VAL A 10 17.17 8.99 -2.29
CA VAL A 10 17.72 7.62 -2.39
C VAL A 10 17.69 6.96 -1.01
N GLU A 11 17.89 7.76 0.02
CA GLU A 11 17.78 7.37 1.43
C GLU A 11 16.35 6.94 1.77
N GLY A 12 15.34 7.70 1.34
CA GLY A 12 13.93 7.37 1.51
C GLY A 12 13.55 6.05 0.82
N ILE A 13 14.06 5.79 -0.38
CA ILE A 13 13.82 4.54 -1.12
C ILE A 13 14.48 3.36 -0.40
N HIS A 14 15.71 3.51 0.08
CA HIS A 14 16.41 2.48 0.83
C HIS A 14 15.69 2.15 2.14
N LYS A 15 15.26 3.17 2.88
CA LYS A 15 14.49 3.01 4.12
C LYS A 15 13.16 2.31 3.88
N LEU A 16 12.47 2.61 2.78
CA LEU A 16 11.24 1.91 2.40
C LEU A 16 11.49 0.43 2.09
N LYS A 17 12.57 0.11 1.36
CA LYS A 17 12.96 -1.29 1.08
C LYS A 17 13.24 -2.06 2.37
N GLU A 18 13.92 -1.45 3.34
CA GLU A 18 14.21 -2.05 4.64
C GLU A 18 12.92 -2.35 5.42
N VAL A 19 12.02 -1.37 5.54
CA VAL A 19 10.72 -1.54 6.21
C VAL A 19 9.89 -2.67 5.56
N ILE A 20 9.86 -2.75 4.23
CA ILE A 20 9.11 -3.81 3.53
C ILE A 20 9.74 -5.19 3.77
N SER A 21 11.07 -5.28 3.82
CA SER A 21 11.79 -6.51 4.13
C SER A 21 11.45 -7.02 5.54
N ASP A 22 11.39 -6.13 6.53
CA ASP A 22 11.11 -6.46 7.93
C ASP A 22 9.69 -6.97 8.16
N LEU A 23 8.76 -6.73 7.24
CA LEU A 23 7.38 -7.21 7.33
C LEU A 23 7.21 -8.68 6.92
N HIS A 24 8.24 -9.32 6.38
CA HIS A 24 8.28 -10.76 6.06
C HIS A 24 7.06 -11.26 5.24
N TYR A 25 6.55 -10.43 4.33
CA TYR A 25 5.45 -10.84 3.47
C TYR A 25 5.82 -12.04 2.61
N ARG A 26 4.88 -12.97 2.44
CA ARG A 26 5.04 -14.16 1.59
C ARG A 26 5.41 -13.80 0.14
N ASN A 27 4.88 -12.68 -0.36
CA ASN A 27 5.31 -12.01 -1.58
C ASN A 27 5.74 -10.59 -1.21
N PRO A 28 7.04 -10.33 -1.02
CA PRO A 28 7.53 -9.00 -0.71
C PRO A 28 7.29 -8.07 -1.90
N MET A 29 6.92 -6.84 -1.59
CA MET A 29 6.61 -5.82 -2.59
C MET A 29 7.90 -5.27 -3.22
N ASP A 30 7.98 -5.25 -4.54
CA ASP A 30 9.15 -4.72 -5.26
C ASP A 30 9.03 -3.20 -5.43
N VAL A 31 9.77 -2.46 -4.61
CA VAL A 31 9.79 -1.00 -4.60
C VAL A 31 10.23 -0.43 -5.96
N GLU A 32 11.13 -1.11 -6.69
CA GLU A 32 11.58 -0.65 -8.01
C GLU A 32 10.45 -0.70 -9.03
N GLN A 33 9.60 -1.73 -8.97
CA GLN A 33 8.47 -1.88 -9.89
C GLN A 33 7.36 -0.87 -9.63
N ILE A 34 7.20 -0.43 -8.39
CA ILE A 34 6.23 0.60 -8.02
C ILE A 34 6.70 1.96 -8.49
N LEU A 35 7.97 2.30 -8.24
CA LEU A 35 8.51 3.61 -8.61
C LEU A 35 8.68 3.77 -10.13
N ASN A 36 8.86 2.67 -10.87
CA ASN A 36 9.11 2.69 -12.31
C ASN A 36 8.00 2.01 -13.12
N TYR A 37 6.73 2.21 -12.76
CA TYR A 37 5.61 1.49 -13.36
C TYR A 37 5.36 1.85 -14.85
N PRO A 38 5.65 0.96 -15.83
CA PRO A 38 5.79 1.32 -17.26
C PRO A 38 4.62 2.04 -17.94
N ARG A 39 3.40 1.93 -17.40
CA ARG A 39 2.21 2.64 -17.91
C ARG A 39 2.12 4.08 -17.43
N GLU A 40 2.52 4.36 -16.20
CA GLU A 40 2.35 5.66 -15.56
C GLU A 40 3.52 6.60 -15.91
N ASN A 41 4.72 6.06 -16.11
CA ASN A 41 5.91 6.83 -16.50
C ASN A 41 5.71 7.61 -17.81
N LYS A 42 4.90 7.07 -18.73
CA LYS A 42 4.59 7.74 -20.00
C LYS A 42 3.66 8.93 -19.83
N SER A 43 2.79 8.90 -18.83
CA SER A 43 1.87 9.99 -18.50
C SER A 43 2.56 11.14 -17.76
N LEU A 44 3.70 10.87 -17.12
CA LEU A 44 4.46 11.84 -16.32
C LEU A 44 5.55 12.59 -17.11
N MET A 45 5.81 12.23 -18.38
CA MET A 45 6.82 12.94 -19.18
C MET A 45 6.40 14.36 -19.58
N GLU A 46 5.10 14.65 -19.61
CA GLU A 46 4.56 16.00 -19.74
C GLU A 46 3.85 16.33 -18.43
N SER A 47 4.47 17.16 -17.59
CA SER A 47 3.70 17.84 -16.55
C SER A 47 2.67 18.71 -17.25
N PRO A 48 1.37 18.55 -16.96
CA PRO A 48 0.34 19.37 -17.58
C PRO A 48 0.62 20.85 -17.28
N MET A 49 0.40 21.72 -18.25
CA MET A 49 0.56 23.16 -18.04
C MET A 49 -0.48 23.66 -17.03
N ASP A 50 -0.21 24.76 -16.34
CA ASP A 50 -1.13 25.31 -15.33
C ASP A 50 -2.56 25.48 -15.88
N GLU A 51 -2.70 25.83 -17.16
CA GLU A 51 -3.99 25.96 -17.85
C GLU A 51 -4.71 24.61 -18.01
N GLU A 52 -3.98 23.53 -18.29
CA GLU A 52 -4.52 22.17 -18.39
C GLU A 52 -4.94 21.64 -17.02
N ILE A 53 -4.18 21.99 -15.97
CA ILE A 53 -4.53 21.66 -14.59
C ILE A 53 -5.80 22.40 -14.16
N ILE A 54 -5.87 23.71 -14.39
CA ILE A 54 -7.03 24.54 -14.02
C ILE A 54 -8.27 24.07 -14.77
N GLN A 55 -8.14 23.78 -16.07
CA GLN A 55 -9.24 23.29 -16.87
C GLN A 55 -9.68 21.88 -16.45
N GLY A 56 -8.73 20.99 -16.13
CA GLY A 56 -9.04 19.67 -15.57
C GLY A 56 -9.79 19.75 -14.24
N VAL A 57 -9.48 20.72 -13.37
CA VAL A 57 -10.21 20.95 -12.11
C VAL A 57 -11.59 21.56 -12.35
N MET A 58 -11.73 22.45 -13.32
CA MET A 58 -12.99 23.10 -13.66
C MET A 58 -13.97 22.19 -14.41
N ASP A 59 -13.44 21.28 -15.24
CA ASP A 59 -14.21 20.37 -16.07
C ASP A 59 -14.63 19.09 -15.31
N VAL A 60 -14.23 18.93 -14.04
CA VAL A 60 -14.74 17.89 -13.15
C VAL A 60 -16.15 18.27 -12.69
N PRO A 61 -17.21 17.58 -13.15
CA PRO A 61 -18.56 17.86 -12.69
C PRO A 61 -18.68 17.52 -11.19
N ALA A 62 -19.43 18.31 -10.42
CA ALA A 62 -19.68 18.09 -8.99
C ALA A 62 -20.43 16.77 -8.66
N ASN A 63 -20.75 15.97 -9.67
CA ASN A 63 -21.18 14.60 -9.50
C ASN A 63 -19.96 13.70 -9.67
N ASP A 64 -19.19 13.57 -8.58
CA ASP A 64 -18.25 12.46 -8.38
C ASP A 64 -19.01 11.12 -8.23
N GLU A 65 -19.98 10.86 -9.11
CA GLU A 65 -20.15 9.49 -9.57
C GLU A 65 -18.89 9.21 -10.36
N GLN A 66 -17.91 8.70 -9.62
CA GLN A 66 -16.73 8.04 -10.12
C GLN A 66 -17.06 7.45 -11.48
N ASN A 67 -16.22 7.71 -12.48
CA ASN A 67 -16.09 6.81 -13.61
C ASN A 67 -15.64 5.45 -13.05
N LEU A 68 -16.57 4.73 -12.42
CA LEU A 68 -16.67 3.30 -12.49
C LEU A 68 -17.00 3.07 -13.96
N ASP A 69 -15.95 3.02 -14.77
CA ASP A 69 -15.99 2.23 -15.97
C ASP A 69 -16.15 0.75 -15.56
N ASP A 70 -17.31 0.44 -14.96
CA ASP A 70 -17.84 -0.91 -14.76
C ASP A 70 -18.30 -1.50 -16.11
N SER A 71 -18.05 -0.79 -17.22
CA SER A 71 -18.21 -1.29 -18.58
C SER A 71 -17.03 -2.15 -19.03
N GLY A 72 -15.94 -2.18 -18.24
CA GLY A 72 -14.88 -3.16 -18.41
C GLY A 72 -15.44 -4.57 -18.33
N VAL A 73 -15.22 -5.36 -19.39
CA VAL A 73 -15.54 -6.80 -19.37
C VAL A 73 -14.78 -7.43 -18.20
N LEU A 74 -15.49 -7.78 -17.13
CA LEU A 74 -14.91 -8.48 -16.00
C LEU A 74 -14.19 -9.73 -16.53
N PRO A 75 -12.96 -10.03 -16.07
CA PRO A 75 -12.29 -11.24 -16.48
C PRO A 75 -13.17 -12.43 -16.13
N HIS A 76 -13.39 -13.31 -17.10
CA HIS A 76 -14.18 -14.51 -16.87
C HIS A 76 -13.45 -15.39 -15.86
N VAL A 77 -13.97 -15.46 -14.63
CA VAL A 77 -13.45 -16.34 -13.58
C VAL A 77 -14.15 -17.68 -13.69
N SER A 78 -13.39 -18.76 -13.80
CA SER A 78 -13.98 -20.10 -13.76
C SER A 78 -14.50 -20.43 -12.36
N PRO A 79 -15.52 -21.29 -12.22
CA PRO A 79 -15.98 -21.74 -10.91
C PRO A 79 -14.85 -22.27 -10.02
N LYS A 80 -13.87 -22.96 -10.60
CA LYS A 80 -12.71 -23.51 -9.88
C LYS A 80 -11.84 -22.41 -9.26
N GLU A 81 -11.59 -21.33 -10.00
CA GLU A 81 -10.83 -20.18 -9.50
C GLU A 81 -11.61 -19.44 -8.42
N ALA A 82 -12.92 -19.28 -8.60
CA ALA A 82 -13.78 -18.69 -7.58
C ALA A 82 -13.77 -19.50 -6.27
N PHE A 83 -13.86 -20.83 -6.34
CA PHE A 83 -13.76 -21.69 -5.15
C PHE A 83 -12.40 -21.58 -4.46
N LEU A 84 -11.30 -21.56 -5.24
CA LEU A 84 -9.95 -21.42 -4.68
C LEU A 84 -9.77 -20.06 -3.98
N ALA A 85 -10.30 -18.98 -4.56
CA ALA A 85 -10.25 -17.64 -3.97
C ALA A 85 -11.02 -17.59 -2.65
N VAL A 86 -12.21 -18.20 -2.59
CA VAL A 86 -13.05 -18.29 -1.39
C VAL A 86 -12.35 -19.08 -0.29
N ASP A 87 -11.76 -20.24 -0.61
CA ASP A 87 -11.01 -21.05 0.36
C ASP A 87 -9.77 -20.31 0.88
N THR A 88 -9.09 -19.56 0.01
CA THR A 88 -7.93 -18.74 0.39
C THR A 88 -8.35 -17.63 1.35
N LEU A 89 -9.43 -16.91 1.04
CA LEU A 89 -9.97 -15.86 1.90
C LEU A 89 -10.41 -16.41 3.26
N LYS A 90 -11.12 -17.54 3.27
CA LYS A 90 -11.52 -18.23 4.51
C LYS A 90 -10.32 -18.59 5.36
N ASN A 91 -9.27 -19.15 4.78
CA ASN A 91 -8.06 -19.52 5.53
C ASN A 91 -7.35 -18.31 6.13
N TYR A 92 -7.29 -17.19 5.39
CA TYR A 92 -6.75 -15.93 5.88
C TYR A 92 -7.54 -15.40 7.08
N LEU A 93 -8.88 -15.37 6.98
CA LEU A 93 -9.75 -14.89 8.07
C LEU A 93 -9.61 -15.74 9.33
N ILE A 94 -9.56 -17.08 9.19
CA ILE A 94 -9.36 -18.00 10.32
C ILE A 94 -7.98 -17.80 10.96
N GLN A 95 -6.93 -17.56 10.18
CA GLN A 95 -5.60 -17.26 10.72
C GLN A 95 -5.61 -15.96 11.52
N HIS A 96 -6.24 -14.92 10.99
CA HIS A 96 -6.36 -13.66 11.69
C HIS A 96 -7.15 -13.81 12.99
N GLU A 97 -8.30 -14.50 12.96
CA GLU A 97 -9.10 -14.78 14.16
C GLU A 97 -8.29 -15.52 15.25
N LYS A 98 -7.49 -16.52 14.84
CA LYS A 98 -6.63 -17.28 15.77
C LYS A 98 -5.45 -16.48 16.32
N ASN A 99 -4.94 -15.51 15.56
CA ASN A 99 -3.78 -14.71 15.95
C ASN A 99 -4.15 -13.46 16.78
N ILE A 100 -5.43 -13.04 16.80
CA ILE A 100 -5.88 -11.89 17.61
C ILE A 100 -5.52 -12.06 19.10
N PRO A 101 -5.77 -13.21 19.77
CA PRO A 101 -5.39 -13.40 21.16
C PRO A 101 -3.88 -13.25 21.41
N ASP A 102 -3.04 -13.79 20.53
CA ASP A 102 -1.58 -13.73 20.65
C ASP A 102 -1.04 -12.31 20.46
N LEU A 103 -1.65 -11.55 19.54
CA LEU A 103 -1.34 -10.14 19.33
C LEU A 103 -1.73 -9.30 20.57
N VAL A 104 -2.93 -9.51 21.11
CA VAL A 104 -3.41 -8.82 22.32
C VAL A 104 -2.51 -9.14 23.51
N TYR A 105 -2.14 -10.41 23.70
CA TYR A 105 -1.21 -10.82 24.76
C TYR A 105 0.15 -10.14 24.64
N SER A 106 0.71 -10.10 23.43
CA SER A 106 2.01 -9.47 23.16
C SER A 106 1.98 -7.96 23.44
N LEU A 107 0.92 -7.27 23.05
CA LEU A 107 0.71 -5.85 23.36
C LEU A 107 0.58 -5.61 24.87
N LEU A 108 -0.13 -6.49 25.59
CA LEU A 108 -0.29 -6.39 27.04
C LEU A 108 1.07 -6.53 27.74
N LYS A 109 1.89 -7.50 27.30
CA LYS A 109 3.22 -7.75 27.83
C LYS A 109 4.15 -6.55 27.63
N VAL A 110 4.19 -5.98 26.41
CA VAL A 110 4.99 -4.78 26.11
C VAL A 110 4.57 -3.61 26.99
N LYS A 111 3.26 -3.40 27.15
CA LYS A 111 2.73 -2.34 28.02
C LYS A 111 3.16 -2.56 29.48
N ASP A 112 3.06 -3.77 30.02
CA ASP A 112 3.44 -4.06 31.41
C ASP A 112 4.96 -3.89 31.63
N GLU A 113 5.79 -4.24 30.65
CA GLU A 113 7.24 -4.06 30.69
C GLU A 113 7.65 -2.58 30.66
N ILE A 114 7.01 -1.76 29.80
CA ILE A 114 7.19 -0.30 29.79
C ILE A 114 6.81 0.31 31.15
N VAL A 115 5.67 -0.11 31.72
CA VAL A 115 5.20 0.38 33.04
C VAL A 115 6.22 0.01 34.13
N PHE A 116 6.71 -1.24 34.12
CA PHE A 116 7.72 -1.69 35.08
C PHE A 116 9.01 -0.84 35.01
N ASP A 117 9.54 -0.61 33.81
CA ASP A 117 10.75 0.19 33.60
C ASP A 117 10.59 1.65 34.04
N LEU A 118 9.41 2.24 33.81
CA LEU A 118 9.09 3.59 34.27
C LEU A 118 9.06 3.68 35.81
N HIS A 119 8.58 2.64 36.49
CA HIS A 119 8.57 2.58 37.95
C HIS A 119 9.95 2.26 38.53
N ALA A 120 10.76 1.43 37.85
CA ALA A 120 12.12 1.10 38.27
C ALA A 120 13.06 2.32 38.20
N LYS A 121 12.90 3.20 37.20
CA LYS A 121 13.69 4.43 37.05
C LYS A 121 13.34 5.55 38.04
N LYS A 122 12.23 5.43 38.79
CA LYS A 122 11.78 6.43 39.77
C LYS A 122 12.30 6.20 41.20
N LYS A 123 13.18 5.22 41.40
CA LYS A 123 13.74 4.85 42.71
C LYS A 123 15.25 5.05 42.71
#